data_AF-A0A160P4Z1-F1
#
_entry.id   AF-A0A160P4Z1-F1
#
_cell.length_a   1.000
_cell.length_b   1.000
_cell.length_c   1.000
_cell.angle_alpha   90.00
_cell.angle_beta   90.00
_cell.angle_gamma   90.00
#
_symmetry.space_group_name_H-M   'P 1'
#
loop_
_entity.id
_entity.type
_entity.pdbx_description
1 polymer ?
#
loop_
_entity_poly.entity_id
_entity_poly.type
_entity_poly.pdbx_seq_one_letter_code
_entity_poly.pdbx_strand_id
1 'polypeptide(L)'
;MGNFTYSDLIALDLGKLGTAAADWKTMAGELSKLATSARDGLTAKSEGAQWTGVNADVTREFVRKTAKEFGDLQSEAESIAAVLSDAHAELTAYQKQAKSLTDDANKGNPSHDPPDPGFFVTDGPNGTVKVMEMLCTPEGPNQRTKDFMQYYADTLTGLVQHAAEVDAAAVSALRKSHGNDPNNAGHATYTSLDGEQLPRAKELASKGGKANAAERAELQRLWESLSPEARATLWLEKKDDLLAAGVLSPTAPQVAADAGAGRHGSESGGFDEWLTKRKMELIAEGADWKGMTDASRHMSHYLGNSGKPMDLPVDKMMGDVPEFKQYVDETVRLNQDAWRQQALDEFQKNGGKPVAIPVQARQDEGFYFGPDVDSNWFYAVGGTNSNVTGVVTAVPDADGKPKIGIDYQANVWDRYNWDEGKGVDIGPLNVPDGEMAKLHRTGNAQEFDMSGSSSVKHYDLGSAQPNGDPLPNPDDSRDGRLDPGREQRQGRTDGTEPSRMPDE
;
A
#
# COMPACT_ATOMS: atom_id res chain seq x y z
N MET A 1 13.69 1.82 -25.74
CA MET A 1 14.35 1.06 -24.65
C MET A 1 13.44 -0.12 -24.36
N GLY A 2 13.97 -1.34 -24.23
CA GLY A 2 13.13 -2.46 -23.78
C GLY A 2 12.53 -2.12 -22.42
N ASN A 3 11.25 -2.40 -22.22
CA ASN A 3 10.61 -2.16 -20.92
C ASN A 3 11.27 -3.09 -19.91
N PHE A 4 11.79 -2.54 -18.80
CA PHE A 4 12.34 -3.31 -17.68
C PHE A 4 11.34 -4.38 -17.23
N THR A 5 11.77 -5.64 -17.12
CA THR A 5 10.90 -6.80 -16.88
C THR A 5 11.10 -7.42 -15.50
N TYR A 6 10.24 -8.38 -15.13
CA TYR A 6 10.40 -9.15 -13.90
C TYR A 6 11.65 -10.03 -13.96
N SER A 7 11.92 -10.69 -15.09
CA SER A 7 13.15 -11.45 -15.28
C SER A 7 14.40 -10.57 -15.12
N ASP A 8 14.38 -9.33 -15.60
CA ASP A 8 15.48 -8.38 -15.41
C ASP A 8 15.69 -8.08 -13.92
N LEU A 9 14.62 -7.77 -13.18
CA LEU A 9 14.69 -7.52 -11.73
C LEU A 9 15.28 -8.71 -10.96
N ILE A 10 14.81 -9.93 -11.24
CA ILE A 10 15.26 -11.13 -10.54
C ILE A 10 16.73 -11.46 -10.85
N ALA A 11 17.18 -11.23 -12.08
CA ALA A 11 18.52 -11.54 -12.55
C ALA A 11 19.55 -10.41 -12.32
N LEU A 12 19.11 -9.22 -11.89
CA LEU A 12 19.95 -8.04 -11.73
C LEU A 12 21.13 -8.31 -10.78
N ASP A 13 22.35 -8.08 -11.26
CA ASP A 13 23.59 -8.16 -10.47
C ASP A 13 23.85 -6.83 -9.75
N LEU A 14 23.25 -6.69 -8.57
CA LEU A 14 23.38 -5.51 -7.73
C LEU A 14 24.76 -5.40 -7.05
N GLY A 15 25.56 -6.48 -7.03
CA GLY A 15 26.90 -6.45 -6.43
C GLY A 15 27.85 -5.48 -7.12
N LYS A 16 27.70 -5.29 -8.44
CA LYS A 16 28.47 -4.30 -9.20
C LYS A 16 28.07 -2.87 -8.87
N LEU A 17 26.77 -2.62 -8.70
CA LEU A 17 26.27 -1.30 -8.29
C LEU A 17 26.76 -0.96 -6.88
N GLY A 18 26.73 -1.93 -5.95
CA GLY A 18 27.29 -1.78 -4.61
C GLY A 18 28.79 -1.49 -4.62
N THR A 19 29.56 -2.17 -5.47
CA THR A 19 30.99 -1.87 -5.68
C THR A 19 31.20 -0.44 -6.18
N ALA A 20 30.46 -0.02 -7.19
CA ALA A 20 30.55 1.33 -7.74
C ALA A 20 30.23 2.40 -6.68
N ALA A 21 29.20 2.18 -5.85
CA ALA A 21 28.86 3.07 -4.74
C ALA A 21 30.00 3.17 -3.71
N ALA A 22 30.64 2.05 -3.37
CA ALA A 22 31.79 2.02 -2.46
C ALA A 22 33.04 2.73 -3.03
N ASP A 23 33.29 2.58 -4.34
CA ASP A 23 34.40 3.25 -5.02
C ASP A 23 34.18 4.77 -5.04
N TRP A 24 32.97 5.24 -5.36
CA TRP A 24 32.63 6.67 -5.31
C TRP A 24 32.72 7.25 -3.89
N LYS A 25 32.30 6.48 -2.88
CA LYS A 25 32.49 6.87 -1.47
C LYS A 25 33.97 7.01 -1.11
N THR A 26 34.82 6.12 -1.63
CA THR A 26 36.28 6.21 -1.45
C THR A 26 36.83 7.45 -2.16
N MET A 27 36.40 7.71 -3.40
CA MET A 27 36.79 8.90 -4.17
C MET A 27 36.43 10.20 -3.43
N ALA A 28 35.21 10.29 -2.88
CA ALA A 28 34.79 11.42 -2.06
C ALA A 28 35.72 11.64 -0.85
N GLY A 29 36.12 10.56 -0.17
CA GLY A 29 37.07 10.62 0.94
C GLY A 29 38.46 11.11 0.53
N GLU A 30 39.00 10.66 -0.61
CA GLU A 30 40.29 11.13 -1.11
C GLU A 30 40.23 12.59 -1.60
N LEU A 31 39.15 12.99 -2.27
CA LEU A 31 38.92 14.39 -2.66
C LEU A 31 38.79 15.31 -1.44
N SER A 32 38.17 14.85 -0.35
CA SER A 32 38.11 15.59 0.91
C SER A 32 39.50 15.90 1.48
N LYS A 33 40.45 14.95 1.40
CA LYS A 33 41.85 15.17 1.80
C LYS A 33 42.54 16.19 0.91
N LEU A 34 42.30 16.14 -0.41
CA LEU A 34 42.86 17.11 -1.36
C LEU A 34 42.27 18.50 -1.15
N ALA A 35 40.95 18.62 -0.96
CA ALA A 35 40.26 19.87 -0.66
C ALA A 35 40.79 20.52 0.63
N THR A 36 40.98 19.71 1.68
CA THR A 36 41.59 20.17 2.93
C THR A 36 43.03 20.63 2.71
N SER A 37 43.84 19.88 1.97
CA SER A 37 45.22 20.25 1.65
C SER A 37 45.31 21.53 0.81
N ALA A 38 44.38 21.73 -0.14
CA ALA A 38 44.33 22.94 -0.97
C ALA A 38 43.91 24.18 -0.14
N ARG A 39 42.96 24.02 0.79
CA ARG A 39 42.51 25.07 1.70
C ARG A 39 43.61 25.45 2.69
N ASP A 40 44.10 24.49 3.45
CA ASP A 40 45.02 24.73 4.57
C ASP A 40 46.47 24.92 4.09
N GLY A 41 46.78 24.42 2.90
CA GLY A 41 48.07 24.58 2.24
C GLY A 41 48.10 25.79 1.31
N LEU A 42 47.48 25.68 0.14
CA LEU A 42 47.61 26.70 -0.91
C LEU A 42 46.95 28.03 -0.47
N THR A 43 45.68 27.98 -0.06
CA THR A 43 44.91 29.20 0.26
C THR A 43 45.49 29.88 1.50
N ALA A 44 45.61 29.17 2.62
CA ALA A 44 46.11 29.77 3.85
C ALA A 44 47.53 30.35 3.72
N LYS A 45 48.45 29.68 3.00
CA LYS A 45 49.81 30.21 2.80
C LYS A 45 49.84 31.40 1.84
N SER A 46 49.04 31.37 0.78
CA SER A 46 48.89 32.46 -0.18
C SER A 46 48.36 33.74 0.49
N GLU A 47 47.40 33.58 1.41
CA GLU A 47 46.81 34.67 2.18
C GLU A 47 47.71 35.16 3.31
N GLY A 48 48.40 34.25 4.00
CA GLY A 48 49.34 34.58 5.08
C GLY A 48 50.66 35.19 4.61
N ALA A 49 51.01 35.08 3.32
CA ALA A 49 52.24 35.64 2.79
C ALA A 49 52.20 37.19 2.76
N GLN A 50 53.31 37.84 3.16
CA GLN A 50 53.53 39.28 2.99
C GLN A 50 53.87 39.65 1.54
N TRP A 51 53.07 39.15 0.61
CA TRP A 51 53.21 39.33 -0.82
C TRP A 51 52.19 40.35 -1.33
N THR A 52 52.64 41.38 -2.05
CA THR A 52 51.80 42.51 -2.49
C THR A 52 52.05 42.88 -3.95
N GLY A 53 51.10 43.59 -4.56
CA GLY A 53 51.12 44.02 -5.96
C GLY A 53 50.27 43.13 -6.88
N VAL A 54 50.09 43.56 -8.13
CA VAL A 54 49.14 42.96 -9.09
C VAL A 54 49.30 41.44 -9.26
N ASN A 55 50.54 40.94 -9.28
CA ASN A 55 50.80 39.50 -9.40
C ASN A 55 50.27 38.70 -8.19
N ALA A 56 50.34 39.29 -7.00
CA ALA A 56 49.81 38.68 -5.77
C ALA A 56 48.29 38.59 -5.82
N ASP A 57 47.62 39.62 -6.33
CA ASP A 57 46.16 39.67 -6.41
C ASP A 57 45.62 38.60 -7.37
N VAL A 58 46.17 38.53 -8.59
CA VAL A 58 45.78 37.54 -9.61
C VAL A 58 46.05 36.11 -9.13
N THR A 59 47.22 35.86 -8.55
CA THR A 59 47.59 34.51 -8.09
C THR A 59 46.74 34.07 -6.89
N ARG A 60 46.43 34.96 -5.96
CA ARG A 60 45.53 34.66 -4.83
C ARG A 60 44.15 34.26 -5.31
N GLU A 61 43.61 34.97 -6.29
CA GLU A 61 42.31 34.60 -6.88
C GLU A 61 42.37 33.24 -7.57
N PHE A 62 43.41 32.97 -8.36
CA PHE A 62 43.64 31.67 -8.97
C PHE A 62 43.70 30.55 -7.94
N VAL A 63 44.49 30.73 -6.86
CA VAL A 63 44.60 29.76 -5.76
C VAL A 63 43.24 29.50 -5.10
N ARG A 64 42.46 30.54 -4.82
CA ARG A 64 41.12 30.39 -4.23
C ARG A 64 40.19 29.59 -5.15
N LYS A 65 40.20 29.89 -6.45
CA LYS A 65 39.39 29.14 -7.44
C LYS A 65 39.81 27.67 -7.46
N THR A 66 41.11 27.39 -7.57
CA THR A 66 41.61 26.01 -7.54
C THR A 66 41.22 25.26 -6.26
N ALA A 67 41.32 25.91 -5.09
CA ALA A 67 40.90 25.29 -3.84
C ALA A 67 39.38 25.05 -3.77
N LYS A 68 38.58 25.95 -4.37
CA LYS A 68 37.13 25.78 -4.52
C LYS A 68 36.80 24.55 -5.38
N GLU A 69 37.46 24.40 -6.55
CA GLU A 69 37.22 23.26 -7.45
C GLU A 69 37.43 21.91 -6.75
N PHE A 70 38.42 21.78 -5.86
CA PHE A 70 38.58 20.55 -5.07
C PHE A 70 37.41 20.30 -4.10
N GLY A 71 36.84 21.36 -3.53
CA GLY A 71 35.64 21.27 -2.69
C GLY A 71 34.40 20.89 -3.50
N ASP A 72 34.24 21.48 -4.67
CA ASP A 72 33.13 21.16 -5.58
C ASP A 72 33.19 19.69 -6.05
N LEU A 73 34.39 19.22 -6.44
CA LEU A 73 34.63 17.82 -6.79
C LEU A 73 34.32 16.88 -5.62
N GLN A 74 34.71 17.25 -4.39
CA GLN A 74 34.36 16.48 -3.19
C GLN A 74 32.84 16.38 -3.06
N SER A 75 32.11 17.50 -3.09
CA SER A 75 30.65 17.52 -2.92
C SER A 75 29.92 16.74 -4.01
N GLU A 76 30.37 16.82 -5.26
CA GLU A 76 29.82 16.04 -6.36
C GLU A 76 30.06 14.54 -6.18
N ALA A 77 31.28 14.14 -5.77
CA ALA A 77 31.60 12.74 -5.48
C ALA A 77 30.77 12.18 -4.30
N GLU A 78 30.56 12.99 -3.25
CA GLU A 78 29.67 12.64 -2.12
C GLU A 78 28.23 12.44 -2.59
N SER A 79 27.74 13.34 -3.44
CA SER A 79 26.40 13.26 -4.06
C SER A 79 26.23 11.98 -4.87
N ILE A 80 27.17 11.67 -5.75
CA ILE A 80 27.16 10.45 -6.58
C ILE A 80 27.19 9.21 -5.69
N ALA A 81 28.07 9.18 -4.68
CA ALA A 81 28.16 8.06 -3.74
C ALA A 81 26.84 7.82 -3.00
N ALA A 82 26.19 8.89 -2.54
CA ALA A 82 24.91 8.81 -1.83
C ALA A 82 23.79 8.26 -2.71
N VAL A 83 23.62 8.82 -3.92
CA VAL A 83 22.61 8.38 -4.89
C VAL A 83 22.79 6.91 -5.25
N LEU A 84 24.02 6.48 -5.56
CA LEU A 84 24.30 5.08 -5.91
C LEU A 84 24.09 4.12 -4.73
N SER A 85 24.46 4.54 -3.51
CA SER A 85 24.28 3.72 -2.30
C SER A 85 22.80 3.50 -2.01
N ASP A 86 21.98 4.53 -2.17
CA ASP A 86 20.55 4.48 -1.90
C ASP A 86 19.80 3.67 -2.96
N ALA A 87 20.10 3.92 -4.24
CA ALA A 87 19.59 3.11 -5.35
C ALA A 87 19.95 1.62 -5.17
N HIS A 88 21.18 1.32 -4.77
CA HIS A 88 21.60 -0.05 -4.46
C HIS A 88 20.78 -0.67 -3.32
N ALA A 89 20.57 0.07 -2.23
CA ALA A 89 19.82 -0.42 -1.07
C ALA A 89 18.35 -0.71 -1.44
N GLU A 90 17.67 0.22 -2.11
CA GLU A 90 16.28 0.07 -2.55
C GLU A 90 16.11 -1.09 -3.54
N LEU A 91 16.92 -1.13 -4.60
CA LEU A 91 16.84 -2.20 -5.61
C LEU A 91 17.13 -3.58 -4.99
N THR A 92 18.05 -3.66 -4.02
CA THR A 92 18.32 -4.90 -3.28
C THR A 92 17.11 -5.34 -2.47
N ALA A 93 16.42 -4.40 -1.81
CA ALA A 93 15.21 -4.69 -1.06
C ALA A 93 14.10 -5.19 -1.99
N TYR A 94 13.82 -4.52 -3.11
CA TYR A 94 12.77 -4.92 -4.04
C TYR A 94 13.08 -6.24 -4.75
N GLN A 95 14.34 -6.49 -5.13
CA GLN A 95 14.72 -7.80 -5.69
C GLN A 95 14.50 -8.91 -4.66
N LYS A 96 14.85 -8.70 -3.39
CA LYS A 96 14.63 -9.68 -2.33
C LYS A 96 13.13 -9.92 -2.09
N GLN A 97 12.33 -8.87 -2.05
CA GLN A 97 10.87 -8.97 -1.90
C GLN A 97 10.25 -9.73 -3.08
N ALA A 98 10.65 -9.42 -4.32
CA ALA A 98 10.18 -10.11 -5.50
C ALA A 98 10.50 -11.62 -5.44
N LYS A 99 11.75 -11.98 -5.09
CA LYS A 99 12.16 -13.38 -4.90
C LYS A 99 11.34 -14.09 -3.83
N SER A 100 11.11 -13.44 -2.68
CA SER A 100 10.29 -14.02 -1.60
C SER A 100 8.85 -14.25 -2.04
N LEU A 101 8.22 -13.26 -2.67
CA LEU A 101 6.85 -13.37 -3.19
C LEU A 101 6.73 -14.45 -4.27
N THR A 102 7.75 -14.60 -5.13
CA THR A 102 7.81 -15.70 -6.09
C THR A 102 7.91 -17.05 -5.39
N ASP A 103 8.72 -17.19 -4.36
CA ASP A 103 8.83 -18.42 -3.59
C ASP A 103 7.51 -18.75 -2.87
N ASP A 104 6.81 -17.76 -2.34
CA ASP A 104 5.51 -17.93 -1.69
C ASP A 104 4.43 -18.31 -2.72
N ALA A 105 4.40 -17.65 -3.88
CA ALA A 105 3.52 -18.00 -4.99
C ALA A 105 3.77 -19.43 -5.48
N ASN A 106 5.03 -19.86 -5.62
CA ASN A 106 5.39 -21.21 -6.06
C ASN A 106 4.95 -22.28 -5.05
N LYS A 107 4.98 -21.98 -3.74
CA LYS A 107 4.63 -22.93 -2.67
C LYS A 107 3.12 -23.09 -2.50
N GLY A 108 2.33 -22.04 -2.69
CA GLY A 108 0.93 -22.02 -2.30
C GLY A 108 0.76 -22.18 -0.79
N ASN A 109 -0.39 -22.68 -0.35
CA ASN A 109 -0.66 -22.98 1.06
C ASN A 109 -1.16 -24.43 1.23
N PRO A 110 -0.25 -25.39 1.46
CA PRO A 110 -0.64 -26.80 1.60
C PRO A 110 -1.39 -27.11 2.90
N SER A 111 -1.42 -26.19 3.87
CA SER A 111 -2.10 -26.34 5.16
C SER A 111 -3.52 -25.78 5.17
N HIS A 112 -3.92 -25.06 4.12
CA HIS A 112 -5.31 -24.63 3.94
C HIS A 112 -6.21 -25.83 3.58
N ASP A 113 -7.50 -25.74 3.88
CA ASP A 113 -8.50 -26.75 3.50
C ASP A 113 -9.63 -26.12 2.67
N PRO A 114 -9.74 -26.44 1.36
CA PRO A 114 -8.80 -27.24 0.57
C PRO A 114 -7.47 -26.50 0.33
N PRO A 115 -6.35 -27.21 0.08
CA PRO A 115 -5.04 -26.58 -0.13
C PRO A 115 -5.02 -25.53 -1.24
N ASP A 116 -4.36 -24.39 -1.00
CA ASP A 116 -4.12 -23.40 -2.04
C ASP A 116 -2.98 -23.87 -2.97
N PRO A 117 -3.16 -23.85 -4.30
CA PRO A 117 -2.17 -24.39 -5.24
C PRO A 117 -0.94 -23.48 -5.36
N GLY A 118 0.17 -24.07 -5.83
CA GLY A 118 1.33 -23.31 -6.28
C GLY A 118 1.15 -22.70 -7.67
N PHE A 119 1.83 -21.58 -7.90
CA PHE A 119 1.76 -20.81 -9.14
C PHE A 119 3.09 -20.79 -9.89
N PHE A 120 3.03 -20.49 -11.19
CA PHE A 120 4.17 -20.17 -12.04
C PHE A 120 4.15 -18.67 -12.39
N VAL A 121 5.27 -18.00 -12.15
CA VAL A 121 5.46 -16.56 -12.36
C VAL A 121 6.30 -16.32 -13.62
N THR A 122 5.81 -15.49 -14.53
CA THR A 122 6.52 -15.14 -15.78
C THR A 122 6.37 -13.67 -16.14
N ASP A 123 7.22 -13.18 -17.04
CA ASP A 123 7.03 -11.86 -17.64
C ASP A 123 5.70 -11.75 -18.39
N GLY A 124 5.04 -10.62 -18.20
CA GLY A 124 3.93 -10.14 -18.99
C GLY A 124 4.35 -9.03 -19.96
N PRO A 125 3.43 -8.53 -20.78
CA PRO A 125 3.69 -7.41 -21.67
C PRO A 125 3.96 -6.13 -20.88
N ASN A 126 4.80 -5.24 -21.43
CA ASN A 126 5.01 -3.89 -20.88
C ASN A 126 5.47 -3.83 -19.41
N GLY A 127 6.29 -4.79 -18.97
CA GLY A 127 6.82 -4.82 -17.60
C GLY A 127 5.80 -5.29 -16.56
N THR A 128 4.63 -5.79 -16.97
CA THR A 128 3.72 -6.49 -16.07
C THR A 128 4.20 -7.90 -15.78
N VAL A 129 3.63 -8.53 -14.76
CA VAL A 129 3.91 -9.92 -14.39
C VAL A 129 2.66 -10.76 -14.64
N LYS A 130 2.85 -11.98 -15.14
CA LYS A 130 1.79 -12.97 -15.31
C LYS A 130 2.00 -14.08 -14.30
N VAL A 131 0.92 -14.44 -13.62
CA VAL A 131 0.87 -15.57 -12.68
C VAL A 131 -0.15 -16.56 -13.22
N MET A 132 0.19 -17.84 -13.21
CA MET A 132 -0.65 -18.94 -13.71
C MET A 132 -0.59 -20.12 -12.73
N GLU A 133 -1.61 -20.96 -12.68
CA GLU A 133 -1.52 -22.22 -11.92
C GLU A 133 -0.37 -23.09 -12.43
N MET A 134 0.40 -23.67 -11.51
CA MET A 134 1.47 -24.59 -11.88
C MET A 134 0.93 -25.89 -12.47
N LEU A 135 -0.23 -26.34 -11.99
CA LEU A 135 -0.94 -27.52 -12.47
C LEU A 135 -2.38 -27.14 -12.82
N CYS A 136 -2.76 -27.28 -14.09
CA CYS A 136 -4.14 -27.03 -14.50
C CYS A 136 -5.04 -28.19 -14.10
N THR A 137 -6.20 -27.90 -13.51
CA THR A 137 -7.29 -28.86 -13.30
C THR A 137 -8.28 -28.80 -14.47
N PRO A 138 -9.01 -29.89 -14.78
CA PRO A 138 -10.07 -29.87 -15.80
C PRO A 138 -11.17 -28.83 -15.53
N GLU A 139 -11.46 -28.56 -14.26
CA GLU A 139 -12.47 -27.61 -13.79
C GLU A 139 -11.98 -26.15 -13.87
N GLY A 140 -10.67 -25.93 -13.95
CA GLY A 140 -10.03 -24.62 -13.91
C GLY A 140 -9.96 -24.02 -12.50
N PRO A 141 -9.38 -22.80 -12.36
CA PRO A 141 -9.18 -22.20 -11.06
C PRO A 141 -10.53 -21.76 -10.46
N ASN A 142 -10.71 -22.08 -9.18
CA ASN A 142 -11.77 -21.49 -8.37
C ASN A 142 -11.50 -19.98 -8.15
N GLN A 143 -12.45 -19.27 -7.53
CA GLN A 143 -12.31 -17.82 -7.43
C GLN A 143 -11.17 -17.40 -6.49
N ARG A 144 -11.01 -18.06 -5.34
CA ARG A 144 -9.88 -17.84 -4.42
C ARG A 144 -8.52 -17.99 -5.09
N THR A 145 -8.34 -19.02 -5.92
CA THR A 145 -7.12 -19.23 -6.72
C THR A 145 -6.87 -18.06 -7.68
N LYS A 146 -7.91 -17.55 -8.36
CA LYS A 146 -7.79 -16.38 -9.25
C LYS A 146 -7.41 -15.12 -8.48
N ASP A 147 -7.98 -14.93 -7.29
CA ASP A 147 -7.71 -13.77 -6.46
C ASP A 147 -6.23 -13.76 -6.01
N PHE A 148 -5.66 -14.91 -5.64
CA PHE A 148 -4.22 -15.03 -5.38
C PHE A 148 -3.36 -14.82 -6.62
N MET A 149 -3.74 -15.37 -7.78
CA MET A 149 -3.03 -15.11 -9.04
C MET A 149 -2.96 -13.62 -9.34
N GLN A 150 -4.08 -12.90 -9.15
CA GLN A 150 -4.16 -11.46 -9.35
C GLN A 150 -3.30 -10.71 -8.31
N TYR A 151 -3.41 -11.05 -7.03
CA TYR A 151 -2.58 -10.45 -5.97
C TYR A 151 -1.08 -10.55 -6.26
N TYR A 152 -0.59 -11.75 -6.59
CA TYR A 152 0.83 -11.93 -6.90
C TYR A 152 1.23 -11.20 -8.18
N ALA A 153 0.39 -11.22 -9.22
CA ALA A 153 0.65 -10.51 -10.48
C ALA A 153 0.76 -9.00 -10.26
N ASP A 154 -0.18 -8.40 -9.52
CA ASP A 154 -0.20 -6.97 -9.24
C ASP A 154 0.94 -6.55 -8.33
N THR A 155 1.20 -7.30 -7.26
CA THR A 155 2.27 -6.99 -6.31
C THR A 155 3.65 -7.07 -6.97
N LEU A 156 3.91 -8.14 -7.76
CA LEU A 156 5.17 -8.27 -8.49
C LEU A 156 5.30 -7.23 -9.61
N THR A 157 4.22 -6.88 -10.30
CA THR A 157 4.21 -5.77 -11.27
C THR A 157 4.55 -4.45 -10.58
N GLY A 158 3.99 -4.20 -9.39
CA GLY A 158 4.31 -3.05 -8.56
C GLY A 158 5.79 -2.97 -8.22
N LEU A 159 6.42 -4.08 -7.83
CA LEU A 159 7.86 -4.13 -7.56
C LEU A 159 8.74 -3.86 -8.80
N VAL A 160 8.34 -4.36 -9.98
CA VAL A 160 9.03 -4.06 -11.24
C VAL A 160 8.93 -2.57 -11.58
N GLN A 161 7.74 -1.99 -11.46
CA GLN A 161 7.53 -0.54 -11.65
C GLN A 161 8.36 0.27 -10.64
N HIS A 162 8.39 -0.16 -9.38
CA HIS A 162 9.13 0.52 -8.33
C HIS A 162 10.63 0.55 -8.62
N ALA A 163 11.21 -0.59 -9.02
CA ALA A 163 12.62 -0.66 -9.39
C ALA A 163 12.94 0.24 -10.61
N ALA A 164 12.04 0.33 -11.59
CA ALA A 164 12.20 1.24 -12.72
C ALA A 164 12.13 2.72 -12.31
N GLU A 165 11.27 3.06 -11.33
CA GLU A 165 11.17 4.41 -10.76
C GLU A 165 12.45 4.80 -10.00
N VAL A 166 13.05 3.87 -9.24
CA VAL A 166 14.35 4.07 -8.57
C VAL A 166 15.48 4.31 -9.57
N ASP A 167 15.54 3.51 -10.65
CA ASP A 167 16.52 3.72 -11.72
C ASP A 167 16.37 5.11 -12.37
N ALA A 168 15.13 5.51 -12.68
CA ALA A 168 14.85 6.83 -13.25
C ALA A 168 15.23 7.97 -12.29
N ALA A 169 14.94 7.84 -10.99
CA ALA A 169 15.34 8.79 -9.96
C ALA A 169 16.86 8.89 -9.85
N ALA A 170 17.57 7.76 -9.83
CA ALA A 170 19.04 7.73 -9.80
C ALA A 170 19.64 8.41 -11.04
N VAL A 171 19.15 8.10 -12.24
CA VAL A 171 19.60 8.75 -13.49
C VAL A 171 19.36 10.26 -13.44
N SER A 172 18.22 10.72 -12.94
CA SER A 172 17.90 12.14 -12.77
C SER A 172 18.87 12.82 -11.80
N ALA A 173 19.05 12.24 -10.60
CA ALA A 173 19.91 12.78 -9.56
C ALA A 173 21.39 12.82 -9.99
N LEU A 174 21.90 11.78 -10.67
CA LEU A 174 23.26 11.74 -11.20
C LEU A 174 23.49 12.82 -12.26
N ARG A 175 22.55 13.00 -13.21
CA ARG A 175 22.64 14.06 -14.22
C ARG A 175 22.65 15.45 -13.59
N LYS A 176 21.83 15.67 -12.55
CA LYS A 176 21.78 16.95 -11.82
C LYS A 176 23.02 17.18 -10.95
N SER A 177 23.59 16.11 -10.38
CA SER A 177 24.85 16.17 -9.64
C SER A 177 26.02 16.59 -10.53
N HIS A 178 26.10 16.00 -11.72
CA HIS A 178 27.12 16.33 -12.72
C HIS A 178 26.85 17.64 -13.48
N GLY A 179 25.60 18.11 -13.53
CA GLY A 179 25.19 19.36 -14.21
C GLY A 179 25.40 19.42 -15.73
N ASN A 180 25.94 18.36 -16.34
CA ASN A 180 26.32 18.28 -17.76
C ASN A 180 27.42 19.27 -18.19
N ASP A 181 28.27 19.73 -17.25
CA ASP A 181 29.45 20.53 -17.57
C ASP A 181 30.72 19.67 -17.41
N PRO A 182 31.42 19.31 -18.50
CA PRO A 182 32.62 18.48 -18.41
C PRO A 182 33.82 19.19 -17.76
N ASN A 183 33.75 20.49 -17.49
CA ASN A 183 34.87 21.29 -16.99
C ASN A 183 34.57 22.02 -15.67
N ASN A 184 33.39 21.85 -15.09
CA ASN A 184 33.00 22.54 -13.87
C ASN A 184 32.23 21.58 -12.97
N ALA A 185 32.78 21.31 -11.79
CA ALA A 185 32.15 20.42 -10.82
C ALA A 185 31.25 21.20 -9.85
N GLY A 186 30.43 20.47 -9.07
CA GLY A 186 29.69 21.04 -7.94
C GLY A 186 28.37 21.71 -8.33
N HIS A 187 27.43 20.89 -8.81
CA HIS A 187 26.07 21.32 -9.15
C HIS A 187 25.06 20.98 -8.05
N ALA A 188 24.04 20.17 -8.34
CA ALA A 188 23.10 19.74 -7.32
C ALA A 188 23.74 18.71 -6.38
N THR A 189 23.39 18.76 -5.10
CA THR A 189 23.89 17.83 -4.09
C THR A 189 22.76 16.99 -3.54
N TYR A 190 23.00 15.68 -3.44
CA TYR A 190 22.05 14.71 -2.94
C TYR A 190 22.65 13.93 -1.76
N THR A 191 21.81 13.61 -0.79
CA THR A 191 22.14 12.71 0.33
C THR A 191 21.43 11.37 0.23
N SER A 192 20.41 11.29 -0.63
CA SER A 192 19.57 10.13 -0.92
C SER A 192 18.74 10.43 -2.19
N LEU A 193 18.00 9.45 -2.67
CA LEU A 193 17.02 9.59 -3.74
C LEU A 193 15.79 10.40 -3.32
N ASP A 194 15.59 10.64 -2.01
CA ASP A 194 14.50 11.49 -1.49
C ASP A 194 14.48 12.88 -2.17
N GLY A 195 15.65 13.39 -2.58
CA GLY A 195 15.76 14.66 -3.30
C GLY A 195 15.00 14.70 -4.64
N GLU A 196 14.80 13.53 -5.27
CA GLU A 196 13.97 13.37 -6.47
C GLU A 196 12.56 12.84 -6.14
N GLN A 197 12.45 11.89 -5.22
CA GLN A 197 11.21 11.19 -4.89
C GLN A 197 10.23 12.06 -4.09
N LEU A 198 10.71 12.83 -3.10
CA LEU A 198 9.84 13.62 -2.21
C LEU A 198 9.06 14.71 -2.96
N PRO A 199 9.66 15.50 -3.88
CA PRO A 199 8.89 16.47 -4.68
C PRO A 199 7.75 15.81 -5.48
N ARG A 200 8.01 14.65 -6.09
CA ARG A 200 6.99 13.91 -6.84
C ARG A 200 5.89 13.38 -5.92
N ALA A 201 6.26 12.82 -4.76
CA ALA A 201 5.29 12.37 -3.76
C ALA A 201 4.41 13.52 -3.25
N LYS A 202 4.98 14.72 -3.03
CA LYS A 202 4.22 15.94 -2.67
C LYS A 202 3.22 16.36 -3.76
N GLU A 203 3.62 16.28 -5.03
CA GLU A 203 2.76 16.57 -6.18
C GLU A 203 1.55 15.63 -6.21
N LEU A 204 1.80 14.32 -6.10
CA LEU A 204 0.75 13.29 -6.13
C LEU A 204 -0.15 13.38 -4.90
N ALA A 205 0.43 13.55 -3.70
CA ALA A 205 -0.33 13.73 -2.47
C ALA A 205 -1.29 14.91 -2.58
N SER A 206 -0.86 16.04 -3.15
CA SER A 206 -1.70 17.25 -3.31
C SER A 206 -2.95 17.05 -4.19
N LYS A 207 -3.07 15.93 -4.91
CA LYS A 207 -4.29 15.56 -5.64
C LYS A 207 -5.35 14.97 -4.70
N GLY A 208 -4.95 14.43 -3.55
CA GLY A 208 -5.82 13.80 -2.56
C GLY A 208 -6.76 12.77 -3.19
N GLY A 209 -8.04 12.84 -2.83
CA GLY A 209 -9.08 11.96 -3.41
C GLY A 209 -9.28 12.09 -4.93
N LYS A 210 -8.71 13.11 -5.59
CA LYS A 210 -8.78 13.29 -7.05
C LYS A 210 -7.70 12.53 -7.81
N ALA A 211 -6.71 11.96 -7.13
CA ALA A 211 -5.70 11.11 -7.76
C ALA A 211 -6.39 9.89 -8.39
N ASN A 212 -6.01 9.55 -9.62
CA ASN A 212 -6.49 8.34 -10.29
C ASN A 212 -5.76 7.09 -9.76
N ALA A 213 -6.18 5.89 -10.18
CA ALA A 213 -5.61 4.63 -9.69
C ALA A 213 -4.10 4.50 -9.92
N ALA A 214 -3.59 4.92 -11.09
CA ALA A 214 -2.16 4.87 -11.39
C ALA A 214 -1.36 5.86 -10.54
N GLU A 215 -1.90 7.07 -10.34
CA GLU A 215 -1.29 8.10 -9.48
C GLU A 215 -1.25 7.68 -8.00
N ARG A 216 -2.30 7.02 -7.50
CA ARG A 216 -2.33 6.46 -6.14
C ARG A 216 -1.31 5.33 -5.98
N ALA A 217 -1.20 4.45 -6.98
CA ALA A 217 -0.21 3.38 -6.97
C ALA A 217 1.24 3.91 -6.99
N GLU A 218 1.52 4.94 -7.79
CA GLU A 218 2.81 5.63 -7.80
C GLU A 218 3.10 6.31 -6.44
N LEU A 219 2.11 6.99 -5.86
CA LEU A 219 2.25 7.61 -4.54
C LEU A 219 2.53 6.58 -3.45
N GLN A 220 1.86 5.42 -3.48
CA GLN A 220 2.10 4.34 -2.53
C GLN A 220 3.54 3.80 -2.63
N ARG A 221 4.05 3.58 -3.84
CA ARG A 221 5.45 3.17 -4.04
C ARG A 221 6.42 4.23 -3.54
N LEU A 222 6.23 5.48 -3.91
CA LEU A 222 7.05 6.59 -3.39
C LEU A 222 7.00 6.65 -1.85
N TRP A 223 5.82 6.48 -1.25
CA TRP A 223 5.68 6.43 0.21
C TRP A 223 6.51 5.29 0.84
N GLU A 224 6.60 4.13 0.21
CA GLU A 224 7.42 3.01 0.68
C GLU A 224 8.92 3.26 0.51
N SER A 225 9.31 3.96 -0.57
CA SER A 225 10.68 4.30 -0.92
C SER A 225 11.28 5.41 -0.03
N LEU A 226 10.49 6.44 0.28
CA LEU A 226 10.96 7.60 1.04
C LEU A 226 11.54 7.20 2.41
N SER A 227 12.64 7.85 2.77
CA SER A 227 13.23 7.69 4.09
C SER A 227 12.25 8.09 5.21
N PRO A 228 12.41 7.59 6.45
CA PRO A 228 11.54 7.98 7.56
C PRO A 228 11.44 9.50 7.78
N GLU A 229 12.52 10.26 7.55
CA GLU A 229 12.53 11.74 7.62
C GLU A 229 11.70 12.36 6.49
N ALA A 230 11.88 11.90 5.26
CA ALA A 230 11.17 12.42 4.11
C ALA A 230 9.67 12.08 4.17
N ARG A 231 9.32 10.87 4.63
CA ARG A 231 7.94 10.51 4.99
C ARG A 231 7.36 11.41 6.07
N ALA A 232 8.12 11.72 7.13
CA ALA A 232 7.63 12.62 8.17
C ALA A 232 7.36 14.02 7.63
N THR A 233 8.25 14.52 6.78
CA THR A 233 8.07 15.79 6.08
C THR A 233 6.78 15.79 5.26
N LEU A 234 6.57 14.74 4.46
CA LEU A 234 5.37 14.59 3.65
C LEU A 234 4.11 14.47 4.53
N TRP A 235 4.14 13.62 5.57
CA TRP A 235 3.03 13.37 6.48
C TRP A 235 2.61 14.64 7.22
N LEU A 236 3.56 15.35 7.83
CA LEU A 236 3.28 16.56 8.60
C LEU A 236 2.72 17.70 7.73
N GLU A 237 3.12 17.77 6.47
CA GLU A 237 2.62 18.78 5.53
C GLU A 237 1.28 18.41 4.87
N LYS A 238 1.06 17.11 4.60
CA LYS A 238 0.04 16.61 3.67
C LYS A 238 -0.81 15.47 4.21
N LYS A 239 -0.89 15.27 5.53
CA LYS A 239 -1.64 14.17 6.17
C LYS A 239 -3.02 13.92 5.54
N ASP A 240 -3.90 14.93 5.54
CA ASP A 240 -5.28 14.75 5.08
C ASP A 240 -5.36 14.39 3.58
N ASP A 241 -4.48 15.00 2.78
CA ASP A 241 -4.32 14.73 1.35
C ASP A 241 -3.84 13.28 1.11
N LEU A 242 -2.85 12.80 1.88
CA LEU A 242 -2.35 11.43 1.83
C LEU A 242 -3.40 10.40 2.23
N LEU A 243 -4.15 10.69 3.30
CA LEU A 243 -5.26 9.85 3.76
C LEU A 243 -6.35 9.77 2.69
N ALA A 244 -6.72 10.91 2.09
CA ALA A 244 -7.70 10.94 1.00
C ALA A 244 -7.22 10.24 -0.29
N ALA A 245 -5.90 10.18 -0.51
CA ALA A 245 -5.29 9.43 -1.61
C ALA A 245 -5.18 7.92 -1.32
N GLY A 246 -5.45 7.48 -0.09
CA GLY A 246 -5.46 6.06 0.29
C GLY A 246 -4.09 5.49 0.68
N VAL A 247 -3.17 6.28 1.22
CA VAL A 247 -1.83 5.78 1.62
C VAL A 247 -1.87 4.70 2.71
N LEU A 248 -3.00 4.57 3.42
CA LEU A 248 -3.24 3.53 4.42
C LEU A 248 -3.97 2.30 3.84
N SER A 249 -4.24 2.25 2.53
CA SER A 249 -4.85 1.09 1.91
C SER A 249 -4.03 -0.17 2.19
N PRO A 250 -4.68 -1.31 2.51
CA PRO A 250 -3.97 -2.53 2.89
C PRO A 250 -3.19 -3.10 1.70
N THR A 251 -1.93 -3.44 1.95
CA THR A 251 -1.05 -4.15 1.01
C THR A 251 -1.12 -5.68 1.17
N ALA A 252 -1.82 -6.16 2.21
CA ALA A 252 -2.03 -7.59 2.43
C ALA A 252 -2.97 -8.17 1.37
N PRO A 253 -2.85 -9.47 1.04
CA PRO A 253 -3.76 -10.12 0.10
C PRO A 253 -5.20 -10.06 0.62
N GLN A 254 -6.06 -9.37 -0.13
CA GLN A 254 -7.50 -9.28 0.14
C GLN A 254 -8.24 -10.45 -0.48
N VAL A 255 -7.86 -11.67 -0.08
CA VAL A 255 -8.44 -12.91 -0.58
C VAL A 255 -9.42 -13.46 0.46
N ALA A 256 -10.63 -13.79 0.04
CA ALA A 256 -11.66 -14.40 0.88
C ALA A 256 -11.24 -15.78 1.40
N ALA A 257 -11.70 -16.17 2.58
CA ALA A 257 -11.25 -17.41 3.23
C ALA A 257 -11.53 -18.67 2.40
N ASP A 258 -12.69 -18.74 1.75
CA ASP A 258 -13.12 -19.90 0.98
C ASP A 258 -13.19 -19.63 -0.55
N ALA A 259 -13.48 -20.68 -1.32
CA ALA A 259 -13.50 -20.67 -2.77
C ALA A 259 -14.83 -20.19 -3.41
N GLY A 260 -15.89 -20.06 -2.61
CA GLY A 260 -17.26 -19.76 -3.05
C GLY A 260 -17.98 -20.93 -3.72
N ALA A 261 -19.18 -20.67 -4.24
CA ALA A 261 -20.06 -21.68 -4.84
C ALA A 261 -19.64 -22.16 -6.24
N GLY A 262 -18.50 -21.70 -6.76
CA GLY A 262 -17.97 -22.03 -8.09
C GLY A 262 -18.25 -20.95 -9.14
N ARG A 263 -18.28 -21.33 -10.42
CA ARG A 263 -18.45 -20.37 -11.53
C ARG A 263 -19.91 -19.93 -11.66
N HIS A 264 -20.13 -18.62 -11.70
CA HIS A 264 -21.44 -18.01 -11.96
C HIS A 264 -22.01 -18.42 -13.32
N GLY A 265 -23.31 -18.76 -13.36
CA GLY A 265 -24.01 -19.13 -14.59
C GLY A 265 -23.44 -20.36 -15.31
N SER A 266 -22.76 -21.25 -14.58
CA SER A 266 -22.20 -22.50 -15.10
C SER A 266 -23.23 -23.62 -15.31
N GLU A 267 -24.38 -23.54 -14.63
CA GLU A 267 -25.47 -24.50 -14.68
C GLU A 267 -26.73 -23.87 -15.30
N SER A 268 -27.64 -24.70 -15.78
CA SER A 268 -28.96 -24.26 -16.25
C SER A 268 -29.94 -24.14 -15.08
N GLY A 269 -30.56 -22.97 -14.93
CA GLY A 269 -31.64 -22.75 -13.97
C GLY A 269 -33.00 -23.30 -14.40
N GLY A 270 -33.89 -23.47 -13.42
CA GLY A 270 -35.28 -23.86 -13.61
C GLY A 270 -36.24 -23.06 -12.73
N PHE A 271 -37.47 -23.55 -12.62
CA PHE A 271 -38.53 -22.90 -11.85
C PHE A 271 -38.27 -22.93 -10.33
N ASP A 272 -37.57 -23.96 -9.84
CA ASP A 272 -37.26 -24.11 -8.42
C ASP A 272 -36.31 -23.00 -7.95
N GLU A 273 -35.29 -22.64 -8.74
CA GLU A 273 -34.37 -21.53 -8.42
C GLU A 273 -35.09 -20.18 -8.46
N TRP A 274 -36.02 -19.99 -9.39
CA TRP A 274 -36.87 -18.79 -9.42
C TRP A 274 -37.73 -18.68 -8.16
N LEU A 275 -38.32 -19.79 -7.70
CA LEU A 275 -39.09 -19.84 -6.45
C LEU A 275 -38.22 -19.56 -5.23
N THR A 276 -37.04 -20.18 -5.13
CA THR A 276 -36.10 -19.94 -4.02
C THR A 276 -35.66 -18.48 -4.00
N LYS A 277 -35.26 -17.90 -5.15
CA LYS A 277 -34.96 -16.47 -5.25
C LYS A 277 -36.11 -15.61 -4.72
N ARG A 278 -37.35 -15.88 -5.14
CA ARG A 278 -38.51 -15.09 -4.71
C ARG A 278 -38.79 -15.21 -3.20
N LYS A 279 -38.56 -16.38 -2.60
CA LYS A 279 -38.63 -16.55 -1.14
C LYS A 279 -37.58 -15.70 -0.43
N MET A 280 -36.34 -15.70 -0.95
CA MET A 280 -35.25 -14.94 -0.35
C MET A 280 -35.43 -13.43 -0.47
N GLU A 281 -36.02 -12.95 -1.57
CA GLU A 281 -36.40 -11.53 -1.71
C GLU A 281 -37.38 -11.10 -0.61
N LEU A 282 -38.40 -11.93 -0.32
CA LEU A 282 -39.36 -11.66 0.75
C LEU A 282 -38.70 -11.71 2.14
N ILE A 283 -37.72 -12.60 2.34
CA ILE A 283 -36.93 -12.66 3.58
C ILE A 283 -36.09 -11.40 3.74
N ALA A 284 -35.39 -10.97 2.69
CA ALA A 284 -34.57 -9.77 2.71
C ALA A 284 -35.43 -8.55 3.05
N GLU A 285 -36.60 -8.40 2.41
CA GLU A 285 -37.56 -7.36 2.75
C GLU A 285 -37.99 -7.46 4.22
N GLY A 286 -38.37 -8.66 4.70
CA GLY A 286 -38.80 -8.85 6.10
C GLY A 286 -37.72 -8.63 7.16
N ALA A 287 -36.45 -8.86 6.81
CA ALA A 287 -35.30 -8.66 7.68
C ALA A 287 -35.05 -7.17 7.99
N ASP A 288 -35.18 -6.31 6.96
CA ASP A 288 -35.10 -4.85 7.11
C ASP A 288 -36.12 -4.33 8.13
N TRP A 289 -37.35 -4.85 8.08
CA TRP A 289 -38.43 -4.50 9.02
C TRP A 289 -38.17 -4.94 10.46
N LYS A 290 -37.26 -5.90 10.68
CA LYS A 290 -36.85 -6.39 12.01
C LYS A 290 -35.57 -5.74 12.51
N GLY A 291 -35.02 -4.76 11.79
CA GLY A 291 -33.77 -4.09 12.15
C GLY A 291 -32.51 -4.84 11.67
N MET A 292 -32.64 -5.87 10.84
CA MET A 292 -31.51 -6.59 10.21
C MET A 292 -31.19 -5.94 8.84
N THR A 293 -30.89 -4.65 8.88
CA THR A 293 -30.75 -3.81 7.68
C THR A 293 -29.54 -4.20 6.83
N ASP A 294 -28.43 -4.58 7.45
CA ASP A 294 -27.20 -4.96 6.74
C ASP A 294 -27.33 -6.34 6.11
N ALA A 295 -27.90 -7.31 6.84
CA ALA A 295 -28.22 -8.62 6.28
C ALA A 295 -29.16 -8.50 5.07
N SER A 296 -30.19 -7.64 5.18
CA SER A 296 -31.11 -7.35 4.07
C SER A 296 -30.40 -6.74 2.85
N ARG A 297 -29.50 -5.76 3.08
CA ARG A 297 -28.70 -5.12 2.03
C ARG A 297 -27.84 -6.13 1.28
N HIS A 298 -27.10 -6.97 2.00
CA HIS A 298 -26.20 -7.97 1.39
C HIS A 298 -26.99 -9.03 0.62
N MET A 299 -28.07 -9.56 1.21
CA MET A 299 -28.94 -10.52 0.54
C MET A 299 -29.60 -9.93 -0.71
N SER A 300 -30.10 -8.69 -0.63
CA SER A 300 -30.71 -8.02 -1.78
C SER A 300 -29.72 -7.82 -2.92
N HIS A 301 -28.45 -7.50 -2.59
CA HIS A 301 -27.40 -7.35 -3.60
C HIS A 301 -27.03 -8.68 -4.26
N TYR A 302 -26.91 -9.75 -3.46
CA TYR A 302 -26.70 -11.12 -3.94
C TYR A 302 -27.78 -11.52 -4.96
N LEU A 303 -29.05 -11.39 -4.57
CA LEU A 303 -30.21 -11.72 -5.41
C LEU A 303 -30.35 -10.76 -6.60
N GLY A 304 -29.83 -9.54 -6.47
CA GLY A 304 -29.69 -8.55 -7.54
C GLY A 304 -28.74 -8.99 -8.66
N ASN A 305 -27.92 -10.02 -8.43
CA ASN A 305 -27.13 -10.71 -9.46
C ASN A 305 -26.12 -9.80 -10.18
N SER A 306 -25.57 -8.81 -9.47
CA SER A 306 -24.63 -7.85 -10.07
C SER A 306 -23.17 -8.30 -9.98
N GLY A 307 -22.82 -9.05 -8.93
CA GLY A 307 -21.45 -9.44 -8.59
C GLY A 307 -20.51 -8.27 -8.27
N LYS A 308 -21.02 -7.03 -8.21
CA LYS A 308 -20.18 -5.86 -7.94
C LYS A 308 -19.68 -5.88 -6.50
N PRO A 309 -18.42 -5.49 -6.24
CA PRO A 309 -17.93 -5.37 -4.86
C PRO A 309 -18.81 -4.45 -4.01
N MET A 310 -18.96 -4.78 -2.73
CA MET A 310 -19.72 -4.00 -1.75
C MET A 310 -18.80 -3.39 -0.70
N ASP A 311 -19.01 -2.10 -0.39
CA ASP A 311 -18.29 -1.41 0.68
C ASP A 311 -18.85 -1.75 2.08
N LEU A 312 -17.97 -2.17 2.98
CA LEU A 312 -18.27 -2.50 4.37
C LEU A 312 -18.11 -1.28 5.29
N PRO A 313 -19.14 -0.91 6.07
CA PRO A 313 -19.07 0.23 6.98
C PRO A 313 -18.35 -0.16 8.29
N VAL A 314 -17.02 -0.26 8.26
CA VAL A 314 -16.22 -0.82 9.37
C VAL A 314 -16.40 -0.07 10.71
N ASP A 315 -16.59 1.25 10.70
CA ASP A 315 -16.93 2.00 11.93
C ASP A 315 -18.26 1.54 12.53
N LYS A 316 -19.28 1.32 11.68
CA LYS A 316 -20.58 0.79 12.11
C LYS A 316 -20.43 -0.62 12.68
N MET A 317 -19.66 -1.48 12.01
CA MET A 317 -19.40 -2.85 12.48
C MET A 317 -18.78 -2.85 13.88
N MET A 318 -17.78 -2.00 14.14
CA MET A 318 -17.17 -1.85 15.46
C MET A 318 -18.11 -1.20 16.49
N GLY A 319 -19.04 -0.34 16.05
CA GLY A 319 -20.04 0.29 16.92
C GLY A 319 -21.16 -0.66 17.33
N ASP A 320 -21.60 -1.50 16.42
CA ASP A 320 -22.67 -2.48 16.63
C ASP A 320 -22.17 -3.69 17.43
N VAL A 321 -20.91 -4.11 17.21
CA VAL A 321 -20.34 -5.33 17.77
C VAL A 321 -19.10 -5.00 18.63
N PRO A 322 -19.25 -4.79 19.95
CA PRO A 322 -18.15 -4.46 20.85
C PRO A 322 -17.00 -5.48 20.86
N GLU A 323 -17.30 -6.76 20.66
CA GLU A 323 -16.31 -7.84 20.56
C GLU A 323 -15.41 -7.68 19.32
N PHE A 324 -15.98 -7.21 18.20
CA PHE A 324 -15.20 -6.92 16.99
C PHE A 324 -14.32 -5.69 17.21
N LYS A 325 -14.84 -4.65 17.88
CA LYS A 325 -14.00 -3.52 18.31
C LYS A 325 -12.85 -3.99 19.20
N GLN A 326 -13.11 -4.86 20.17
CA GLN A 326 -12.07 -5.39 21.05
C GLN A 326 -11.00 -6.14 20.26
N TYR A 327 -11.39 -6.97 19.28
CA TYR A 327 -10.45 -7.66 18.39
C TYR A 327 -9.52 -6.69 17.63
N VAL A 328 -10.07 -5.58 17.11
CA VAL A 328 -9.26 -4.54 16.45
C VAL A 328 -8.34 -3.85 17.46
N ASP A 329 -8.85 -3.48 18.63
CA ASP A 329 -8.08 -2.83 19.68
C ASP A 329 -6.91 -3.71 20.15
N GLU A 330 -7.15 -5.01 20.35
CA GLU A 330 -6.12 -5.99 20.70
C GLU A 330 -5.01 -6.09 19.64
N THR A 331 -5.37 -6.02 18.36
CA THR A 331 -4.38 -5.99 17.26
C THR A 331 -3.44 -4.80 17.40
N VAL A 332 -3.95 -3.62 17.75
CA VAL A 332 -3.12 -2.42 18.01
C VAL A 332 -2.27 -2.63 19.27
N ARG A 333 -2.86 -3.12 20.36
CA ARG A 333 -2.17 -3.33 21.64
C ARG A 333 -1.00 -4.30 21.56
N LEU A 334 -1.19 -5.41 20.87
CA LEU A 334 -0.15 -6.44 20.72
C LEU A 334 1.09 -5.92 19.97
N ASN A 335 0.92 -4.91 19.11
CA ASN A 335 1.99 -4.35 18.28
C ASN A 335 2.53 -3.00 18.77
N GLN A 336 1.81 -2.33 19.68
CA GLN A 336 2.12 -1.00 20.20
C GLN A 336 3.59 -0.85 20.64
N ASP A 337 4.12 -1.82 21.39
CA ASP A 337 5.48 -1.73 21.93
C ASP A 337 6.56 -1.81 20.85
N ALA A 338 6.39 -2.72 19.88
CA ALA A 338 7.33 -2.88 18.77
C ALA A 338 7.33 -1.64 17.88
N TRP A 339 6.15 -1.14 17.53
CA TRP A 339 5.98 0.07 16.73
C TRP A 339 6.57 1.31 17.41
N ARG A 340 6.29 1.47 18.71
CA ARG A 340 6.85 2.55 19.52
C ARG A 340 8.37 2.50 19.57
N GLN A 341 8.95 1.33 19.81
CA GLN A 341 10.40 1.17 19.88
C GLN A 341 11.06 1.46 18.53
N GLN A 342 10.49 0.97 17.43
CA GLN A 342 11.00 1.24 16.09
C GLN A 342 11.02 2.75 15.78
N ALA A 343 9.97 3.48 16.16
CA ALA A 343 9.89 4.92 15.99
C ALA A 343 10.93 5.67 16.84
N LEU A 344 11.16 5.25 18.09
CA LEU A 344 12.21 5.80 18.96
C LEU A 344 13.61 5.60 18.38
N ASP A 345 13.90 4.38 17.91
CA ASP A 345 15.21 4.03 17.40
C ASP A 345 15.54 4.83 16.14
N GLU A 346 14.59 4.94 15.20
CA GLU A 346 14.78 5.74 13.98
C GLU A 346 14.85 7.25 14.29
N PHE A 347 14.05 7.74 15.24
CA PHE A 347 14.13 9.14 15.70
C PHE A 347 15.52 9.46 16.28
N GLN A 348 16.07 8.58 17.13
CA GLN A 348 17.39 8.75 17.71
C GLN A 348 18.50 8.67 16.64
N LYS A 349 18.42 7.67 15.77
CA LYS A 349 19.36 7.48 14.65
C LYS A 349 19.37 8.67 13.71
N ASN A 350 18.23 9.33 13.53
CA ASN A 350 18.11 10.55 12.73
C ASN A 350 18.38 11.86 13.51
N GLY A 351 19.07 11.79 14.64
CA GLY A 351 19.50 12.97 15.40
C GLY A 351 18.37 13.76 16.05
N GLY A 352 17.22 13.12 16.30
CA GLY A 352 16.06 13.75 16.95
C GLY A 352 15.15 14.53 15.99
N LYS A 353 15.28 14.32 14.68
CA LYS A 353 14.36 14.87 13.69
C LYS A 353 13.09 14.02 13.55
N PRO A 354 11.97 14.61 13.10
CA PRO A 354 10.74 13.86 12.86
C PRO A 354 10.95 12.64 11.97
N VAL A 355 10.31 11.52 12.34
CA VAL A 355 10.25 10.30 11.52
C VAL A 355 8.82 9.79 11.41
N ALA A 356 8.47 9.19 10.28
CA ALA A 356 7.20 8.51 10.04
C ALA A 356 7.45 7.10 9.49
N ILE A 357 6.77 6.12 10.07
CA ILE A 357 6.96 4.70 9.83
C ILE A 357 5.60 4.08 9.51
N PRO A 358 5.36 3.62 8.27
CA PRO A 358 4.17 2.84 7.96
C PRO A 358 4.23 1.51 8.69
N VAL A 359 3.10 1.10 9.24
CA VAL A 359 2.94 -0.15 9.98
C VAL A 359 1.71 -0.88 9.51
N GLN A 360 1.78 -2.21 9.60
CA GLN A 360 0.67 -3.09 9.34
C GLN A 360 0.72 -4.26 10.31
N ALA A 361 -0.43 -4.65 10.85
CA ALA A 361 -0.57 -5.83 11.69
C ALA A 361 -1.89 -6.54 11.41
N ARG A 362 -1.91 -7.84 11.62
CA ARG A 362 -3.10 -8.68 11.59
C ARG A 362 -2.97 -9.78 12.64
N GLN A 363 -4.10 -10.33 13.07
CA GLN A 363 -4.09 -11.59 13.80
C GLN A 363 -4.08 -12.77 12.81
N ASP A 364 -3.72 -13.95 13.30
CA ASP A 364 -3.67 -15.17 12.48
C ASP A 364 -5.08 -15.63 12.08
N GLU A 365 -6.04 -15.50 12.99
CA GLU A 365 -7.44 -15.84 12.78
C GLU A 365 -8.29 -14.58 12.50
N GLY A 366 -9.23 -14.72 11.57
CA GLY A 366 -10.25 -13.70 11.31
C GLY A 366 -11.27 -13.60 12.44
N PHE A 367 -12.13 -12.57 12.37
CA PHE A 367 -13.22 -12.42 13.33
C PHE A 367 -14.49 -13.08 12.80
N TYR A 368 -15.24 -13.75 13.67
CA TYR A 368 -16.51 -14.39 13.33
C TYR A 368 -17.67 -13.75 14.11
N PHE A 369 -18.61 -13.16 13.38
CA PHE A 369 -19.85 -12.59 13.89
C PHE A 369 -20.83 -13.72 14.19
N GLY A 370 -20.70 -14.37 15.35
CA GLY A 370 -21.64 -15.43 15.75
C GLY A 370 -23.10 -14.94 15.78
N PRO A 371 -24.09 -15.81 15.51
CA PRO A 371 -25.51 -15.43 15.55
C PRO A 371 -25.97 -14.94 16.92
N ASP A 372 -25.31 -15.41 17.99
CA ASP A 372 -25.48 -15.00 19.38
C ASP A 372 -24.76 -13.71 19.75
N VAL A 373 -23.75 -13.32 18.96
CA VAL A 373 -23.03 -12.05 19.07
C VAL A 373 -23.83 -10.95 18.40
N ASP A 374 -24.05 -11.07 17.08
CA ASP A 374 -24.89 -10.15 16.33
C ASP A 374 -25.47 -10.83 15.08
N SER A 375 -26.78 -11.11 15.10
CA SER A 375 -27.44 -11.80 13.99
C SER A 375 -27.47 -10.98 12.70
N ASN A 376 -27.43 -9.64 12.76
CA ASN A 376 -27.45 -8.81 11.55
C ASN A 376 -26.10 -8.93 10.82
N TRP A 377 -24.98 -8.78 11.52
CA TRP A 377 -23.64 -8.94 10.95
C TRP A 377 -23.28 -10.39 10.65
N PHE A 378 -23.82 -11.35 11.40
CA PHE A 378 -23.71 -12.78 11.08
C PHE A 378 -24.25 -13.09 9.67
N TYR A 379 -25.46 -12.63 9.34
CA TYR A 379 -26.05 -12.89 8.03
C TYR A 379 -25.53 -11.95 6.93
N ALA A 380 -24.98 -10.79 7.28
CA ALA A 380 -24.39 -9.86 6.32
C ALA A 380 -22.99 -10.29 5.87
N VAL A 381 -22.17 -10.76 6.81
CA VAL A 381 -20.74 -11.01 6.62
C VAL A 381 -20.34 -12.39 7.14
N GLY A 382 -20.76 -12.74 8.36
CA GLY A 382 -20.44 -14.02 8.98
C GLY A 382 -19.02 -14.05 9.52
N GLY A 383 -18.04 -14.38 8.67
CA GLY A 383 -16.62 -14.32 9.01
C GLY A 383 -15.95 -13.15 8.31
N THR A 384 -14.80 -12.68 8.81
CA THR A 384 -14.04 -11.69 8.06
C THR A 384 -12.54 -11.75 8.33
N ASN A 385 -11.77 -11.53 7.28
CA ASN A 385 -10.37 -11.20 7.41
C ASN A 385 -10.22 -9.71 7.70
N SER A 386 -9.22 -9.37 8.50
CA SER A 386 -8.95 -7.98 8.80
C SER A 386 -7.48 -7.72 9.07
N ASN A 387 -7.11 -6.45 8.97
CA ASN A 387 -5.83 -5.96 9.44
C ASN A 387 -5.95 -4.52 9.94
N VAL A 388 -4.91 -4.05 10.61
CA VAL A 388 -4.71 -2.65 10.94
C VAL A 388 -3.55 -2.13 10.10
N THR A 389 -3.77 -1.01 9.43
CA THR A 389 -2.71 -0.22 8.77
C THR A 389 -2.59 1.14 9.44
N GLY A 390 -1.39 1.69 9.50
CA GLY A 390 -1.20 3.00 10.08
C GLY A 390 0.16 3.61 9.81
N VAL A 391 0.36 4.82 10.31
CA VAL A 391 1.64 5.52 10.31
C VAL A 391 1.96 5.94 11.74
N VAL A 392 3.08 5.42 12.24
CA VAL A 392 3.64 5.80 13.52
C VAL A 392 4.57 6.98 13.28
N THR A 393 4.38 8.05 14.03
CA THR A 393 5.21 9.26 13.98
C THR A 393 5.95 9.44 15.29
N ALA A 394 7.22 9.85 15.22
CA ALA A 394 7.95 10.38 16.35
C ALA A 394 8.38 11.81 16.01
N VAL A 395 7.85 12.79 16.75
CA VAL A 395 8.04 14.23 16.51
C VAL A 395 8.59 14.88 17.77
N PRO A 396 9.62 15.75 17.70
CA PRO A 396 10.15 16.39 18.90
C PRO A 396 9.12 17.37 19.49
N ASP A 397 9.00 17.37 20.81
CA ASP A 397 8.32 18.43 21.56
C ASP A 397 9.21 19.67 21.71
N ALA A 398 8.74 20.67 22.47
CA ALA A 398 9.47 21.91 22.70
C ALA A 398 10.84 21.72 23.38
N ASP A 399 11.03 20.62 24.11
CA ASP A 399 12.27 20.26 24.79
C ASP A 399 13.14 19.29 23.94
N GLY A 400 12.70 18.96 22.72
CA GLY A 400 13.37 18.01 21.83
C GLY A 400 13.13 16.54 22.19
N LYS A 401 12.19 16.24 23.11
CA LYS A 401 11.84 14.85 23.45
C LYS A 401 10.84 14.30 22.45
N PRO A 402 10.94 13.02 22.05
CA PRO A 402 10.02 12.45 21.07
C PRO A 402 8.60 12.35 21.65
N LYS A 403 7.60 12.72 20.86
CA LYS A 403 6.18 12.38 21.04
C LYS A 403 5.80 11.35 20.01
N ILE A 404 5.22 10.23 20.46
CA ILE A 404 4.98 9.07 19.61
C ILE A 404 3.47 8.87 19.47
N GLY A 405 2.97 9.07 18.26
CA GLY A 405 1.57 8.85 17.94
C GLY A 405 1.43 7.90 16.76
N ILE A 406 0.28 7.25 16.66
CA ILE A 406 -0.13 6.49 15.49
C ILE A 406 -1.42 7.08 14.92
N ASP A 407 -1.47 7.16 13.60
CA ASP A 407 -2.71 7.33 12.84
C ASP A 407 -3.00 6.02 12.12
N TYR A 408 -4.11 5.36 12.45
CA TYR A 408 -4.42 4.02 11.96
C TYR A 408 -5.87 3.84 11.53
N GLN A 409 -6.11 2.84 10.70
CA GLN A 409 -7.44 2.37 10.34
C GLN A 409 -7.50 0.84 10.42
N ALA A 410 -8.69 0.31 10.69
CA ALA A 410 -8.98 -1.10 10.52
C ALA A 410 -9.49 -1.35 9.10
N ASN A 411 -9.03 -2.42 8.46
CA ASN A 411 -9.49 -2.85 7.14
C ASN A 411 -10.10 -4.24 7.26
N VAL A 412 -11.19 -4.45 6.54
CA VAL A 412 -12.02 -5.64 6.61
C VAL A 412 -12.31 -6.10 5.20
N TRP A 413 -12.23 -7.40 4.94
CA TRP A 413 -12.63 -7.96 3.65
C TRP A 413 -13.11 -9.40 3.80
N ASP A 414 -14.05 -9.77 2.92
CA ASP A 414 -14.45 -11.15 2.69
C ASP A 414 -15.17 -11.29 1.34
N ARG A 415 -15.76 -12.46 1.07
CA ARG A 415 -16.69 -12.67 -0.04
C ARG A 415 -18.04 -13.13 0.47
N TYR A 416 -19.09 -12.48 -0.02
CA TYR A 416 -20.46 -12.93 0.24
C TYR A 416 -20.74 -14.16 -0.63
N ASN A 417 -20.69 -15.34 -0.03
CA ASN A 417 -20.83 -16.63 -0.68
C ASN A 417 -21.73 -17.59 0.11
N TRP A 418 -22.19 -18.63 -0.59
CA TRP A 418 -23.06 -19.67 -0.02
C TRP A 418 -22.56 -21.05 -0.46
N ASP A 419 -21.34 -21.40 -0.08
CA ASP A 419 -20.78 -22.74 -0.25
C ASP A 419 -21.40 -23.77 0.74
N GLU A 420 -20.89 -25.00 0.72
CA GLU A 420 -21.47 -26.14 1.43
C GLU A 420 -21.49 -25.92 2.97
N GLY A 421 -22.56 -26.37 3.63
CA GLY A 421 -22.76 -26.21 5.07
C GLY A 421 -23.37 -24.88 5.50
N LYS A 422 -23.74 -24.00 4.56
CA LYS A 422 -24.35 -22.67 4.84
C LYS A 422 -25.88 -22.65 4.70
N GLY A 423 -26.55 -23.79 4.80
CA GLY A 423 -28.01 -23.84 4.96
C GLY A 423 -28.48 -23.03 6.18
N VAL A 424 -29.60 -22.31 6.06
CA VAL A 424 -30.09 -21.41 7.12
C VAL A 424 -31.58 -21.58 7.40
N ASP A 425 -31.90 -21.52 8.69
CA ASP A 425 -33.26 -21.37 9.18
C ASP A 425 -33.53 -19.91 9.54
N ILE A 426 -34.39 -19.24 8.78
CA ILE A 426 -34.79 -17.85 9.03
C ILE A 426 -36.24 -17.86 9.51
N GLY A 427 -36.41 -18.02 10.83
CA GLY A 427 -37.73 -18.14 11.45
C GLY A 427 -38.48 -19.40 10.95
N PRO A 428 -39.71 -19.28 10.40
CA PRO A 428 -40.45 -20.43 9.88
C PRO A 428 -40.00 -20.90 8.49
N LEU A 429 -39.03 -20.23 7.87
CA LEU A 429 -38.53 -20.53 6.53
C LEU A 429 -37.19 -21.25 6.63
N ASN A 430 -37.17 -22.50 6.15
CA ASN A 430 -35.95 -23.29 5.99
C ASN A 430 -35.42 -23.10 4.56
N VAL A 431 -34.15 -22.73 4.44
CA VAL A 431 -33.39 -22.69 3.19
C VAL A 431 -32.36 -23.80 3.28
N PRO A 432 -32.60 -24.95 2.61
CA PRO A 432 -31.67 -26.06 2.63
C PRO A 432 -30.29 -25.67 2.14
N ASP A 433 -29.29 -26.40 2.63
CA ASP A 433 -27.92 -26.22 2.20
C ASP A 433 -27.77 -26.38 0.67
N GLY A 434 -26.90 -25.56 0.07
CA GLY A 434 -26.62 -25.57 -1.37
C GLY A 434 -27.68 -24.91 -2.27
N GLU A 435 -28.89 -24.59 -1.79
CA GLU A 435 -29.90 -23.90 -2.62
C GLU A 435 -29.44 -22.50 -3.06
N MET A 436 -28.83 -21.76 -2.14
CA MET A 436 -28.28 -20.44 -2.43
C MET A 436 -27.10 -20.55 -3.40
N ALA A 437 -26.16 -21.46 -3.15
CA ALA A 437 -25.08 -21.81 -4.09
C ALA A 437 -25.58 -22.07 -5.51
N LYS A 438 -26.72 -22.76 -5.63
CA LYS A 438 -27.34 -23.07 -6.93
C LYS A 438 -27.91 -21.83 -7.61
N LEU A 439 -28.42 -20.83 -6.88
CA LEU A 439 -28.79 -19.54 -7.46
C LEU A 439 -27.58 -18.86 -8.14
N HIS A 440 -26.40 -18.96 -7.52
CA HIS A 440 -25.15 -18.51 -8.12
C HIS A 440 -24.80 -19.26 -9.41
N ARG A 441 -24.72 -20.59 -9.32
CA ARG A 441 -24.32 -21.41 -10.47
C ARG A 441 -25.31 -21.36 -11.62
N THR A 442 -26.59 -21.12 -11.36
CA THR A 442 -27.63 -20.98 -12.39
C THR A 442 -27.82 -19.56 -12.93
N GLY A 443 -27.05 -18.59 -12.43
CA GLY A 443 -27.08 -17.21 -12.89
C GLY A 443 -28.27 -16.39 -12.38
N ASN A 444 -28.97 -16.86 -11.34
CA ASN A 444 -30.12 -16.18 -10.73
C ASN A 444 -29.72 -15.17 -9.64
N ALA A 445 -28.59 -15.41 -8.99
CA ALA A 445 -27.95 -14.55 -8.00
C ALA A 445 -26.42 -14.59 -8.21
N GLN A 446 -25.65 -13.68 -7.62
CA GLN A 446 -24.20 -13.65 -7.82
C GLN A 446 -23.47 -13.32 -6.52
N GLU A 447 -22.42 -14.09 -6.25
CA GLU A 447 -21.49 -13.84 -5.12
C GLU A 447 -20.68 -12.58 -5.43
N PHE A 448 -20.23 -11.89 -4.39
CA PHE A 448 -19.52 -10.63 -4.56
C PHE A 448 -18.51 -10.42 -3.44
N ASP A 449 -17.44 -9.70 -3.76
CA ASP A 449 -16.45 -9.30 -2.77
C ASP A 449 -17.00 -8.19 -1.91
N MET A 450 -16.64 -8.21 -0.64
CA MET A 450 -16.95 -7.14 0.30
C MET A 450 -15.66 -6.68 0.96
N SER A 451 -15.44 -5.38 1.02
CA SER A 451 -14.30 -4.82 1.74
C SER A 451 -14.58 -3.41 2.20
N GLY A 452 -13.83 -2.94 3.18
CA GLY A 452 -13.96 -1.58 3.69
C GLY A 452 -12.86 -1.23 4.68
N SER A 453 -12.78 0.06 4.99
CA SER A 453 -11.84 0.59 5.97
C SER A 453 -12.59 1.50 6.96
N SER A 454 -12.17 1.49 8.22
CA SER A 454 -12.67 2.46 9.19
C SER A 454 -12.15 3.86 8.86
N SER A 455 -12.78 4.88 9.43
CA SER A 455 -12.17 6.18 9.62
C SER A 455 -10.81 6.05 10.33
N VAL A 456 -9.91 6.99 10.03
CA VAL A 456 -8.58 7.03 10.61
C VAL A 456 -8.66 7.57 12.03
N LYS A 457 -8.09 6.83 12.98
CA LYS A 457 -8.01 7.19 14.39
C LYS A 457 -6.59 7.59 14.76
N HIS A 458 -6.48 8.60 15.61
CA HIS A 458 -5.22 9.00 16.22
C HIS A 458 -5.11 8.44 17.65
N TYR A 459 -3.96 7.89 18.01
CA TYR A 459 -3.68 7.42 19.36
C TYR A 459 -2.24 7.74 19.78
N ASP A 460 -2.07 8.21 21.02
CA ASP A 460 -0.75 8.42 21.62
C ASP A 460 -0.22 7.08 22.15
N LEU A 461 0.90 6.60 21.59
CA LEU A 461 1.53 5.34 21.98
C LEU A 461 2.37 5.47 23.26
N GLY A 462 2.64 6.70 23.70
CA GLY A 462 3.42 7.03 24.87
C GLY A 462 4.93 7.08 24.61
N SER A 463 5.58 8.18 24.97
CA SER A 463 7.01 8.36 24.72
C SER A 463 7.90 7.59 25.71
N ALA A 464 7.63 7.74 27.02
CA ALA A 464 8.49 7.16 28.07
C ALA A 464 8.11 5.71 28.40
N GLN A 465 6.82 5.42 28.40
CA GLN A 465 6.24 4.10 28.63
C GLN A 465 5.03 3.94 27.70
N PRO A 466 4.64 2.70 27.37
CA PRO A 466 3.46 2.44 26.55
C PRO A 466 2.21 3.04 27.20
N ASN A 467 1.41 3.77 26.42
CA ASN A 467 0.15 4.32 26.91
C ASN A 467 -0.90 3.22 27.13
N GLY A 468 -1.54 3.22 28.31
CA GLY A 468 -2.59 2.27 28.70
C GLY A 468 -4.01 2.82 28.57
N ASP A 469 -4.20 4.07 28.17
CA ASP A 469 -5.52 4.70 28.02
C ASP A 469 -6.37 3.98 26.96
N PRO A 470 -7.71 3.97 27.08
CA PRO A 470 -8.57 3.34 26.07
C PRO A 470 -8.31 3.84 24.65
N LEU A 471 -8.34 2.93 23.68
CA LEU A 471 -8.23 3.27 22.26
C LEU A 471 -9.50 4.03 21.80
N PRO A 472 -9.39 4.89 20.76
CA PRO A 472 -10.53 5.66 20.26
C PRO A 472 -11.73 4.78 19.91
N ASN A 473 -12.92 5.32 20.16
CA ASN A 473 -14.16 4.69 19.71
C ASN A 473 -14.34 4.85 18.19
N PRO A 474 -15.07 3.94 17.53
CA PRO A 474 -15.51 4.12 16.15
C PRO A 474 -16.30 5.43 15.99
N ASP A 475 -16.29 6.01 14.79
CA ASP A 475 -17.11 7.19 14.54
C ASP A 475 -18.59 6.79 14.47
N ASP A 476 -19.48 7.65 14.99
CA ASP A 476 -20.93 7.43 14.96
C ASP A 476 -21.40 7.30 13.50
N SER A 477 -21.63 6.07 13.05
CA SER A 477 -22.32 5.81 11.80
C SER A 477 -23.81 6.06 12.04
N ARG A 478 -24.28 7.27 11.71
CA ARG A 478 -25.73 7.55 11.66
C ARG A 478 -26.39 6.47 10.82
N ASP A 479 -27.44 5.82 11.33
CA ASP A 479 -28.29 4.85 10.61
C ASP A 479 -28.66 5.37 9.21
N GLY A 480 -27.77 5.10 8.27
CA GLY A 480 -27.92 5.48 6.90
C GLY A 480 -28.84 4.46 6.29
N ARG A 481 -30.16 4.72 6.33
CA ARG A 481 -31.04 4.19 5.29
C ARG A 481 -30.54 4.71 3.95
N LEU A 482 -29.52 4.06 3.41
CA LEU A 482 -29.11 4.16 2.03
C LEU A 482 -30.18 3.42 1.24
N ASP A 483 -31.11 4.20 0.68
CA ASP A 483 -32.13 3.73 -0.24
C ASP A 483 -31.50 2.78 -1.28
N PRO A 484 -31.91 1.49 -1.34
CA PRO A 484 -31.37 0.50 -2.28
C PRO A 484 -31.37 0.97 -3.74
N GLY A 485 -32.22 1.94 -4.09
CA GLY A 485 -32.30 2.53 -5.42
C GLY A 485 -31.24 3.58 -5.76
N ARG A 486 -30.42 4.05 -4.82
CA ARG A 486 -29.49 5.18 -5.06
C ARG A 486 -28.22 4.77 -5.80
N GLU A 487 -27.66 3.60 -5.53
CA GLU A 487 -26.47 3.08 -6.24
C GLU A 487 -26.79 2.66 -7.68
N GLN A 488 -28.00 2.13 -7.93
CA GLN A 488 -28.45 1.82 -9.31
C GLN A 488 -28.63 3.07 -10.18
N ARG A 489 -28.82 4.26 -9.58
CA ARG A 489 -29.01 5.52 -10.33
C ARG A 489 -27.71 6.26 -10.62
N GLN A 490 -26.68 6.15 -9.79
CA GLN A 490 -25.39 6.80 -10.05
C GLN A 490 -24.67 6.23 -11.28
N GLY A 491 -24.93 4.98 -11.67
CA GLY A 491 -24.43 4.40 -12.92
C GLY A 491 -25.17 4.82 -14.20
N ARG A 492 -26.24 5.64 -14.11
CA ARG A 492 -27.05 6.05 -15.27
C ARG A 492 -26.78 7.47 -15.76
N THR A 493 -26.03 8.27 -15.01
CA THR A 493 -25.75 9.67 -15.34
C THR A 493 -24.38 9.90 -15.99
N ASP A 494 -23.56 8.87 -16.15
CA ASP A 494 -22.36 8.93 -16.99
C ASP A 494 -22.72 8.60 -18.45
N GLY A 495 -23.37 9.60 -19.08
CA GLY A 495 -23.21 9.96 -20.48
C GLY A 495 -23.39 8.90 -21.56
N THR A 496 -24.64 8.49 -21.83
CA THR A 496 -25.04 8.17 -23.21
C THR A 496 -25.98 9.27 -23.68
N GLU A 497 -25.48 10.22 -24.48
CA GLU A 497 -26.33 11.10 -25.26
C GLU A 497 -27.09 10.27 -26.31
N PRO A 498 -28.41 10.48 -26.49
CA PRO A 498 -29.15 9.83 -27.56
C PRO A 498 -28.79 10.46 -28.91
N SER A 499 -28.22 9.66 -29.80
CA SER A 499 -27.95 10.01 -31.21
C SER A 499 -29.23 10.54 -31.88
N ARG A 500 -29.20 11.80 -32.33
CA ARG A 500 -30.14 12.32 -33.32
C ARG A 500 -29.95 11.58 -34.63
N MET A 501 -31.04 11.05 -35.19
CA MET A 501 -31.08 10.68 -36.61
C MET A 501 -30.98 11.96 -37.47
N PRO A 502 -30.25 11.93 -38.60
CA PRO A 502 -30.43 12.91 -39.64
C PRO A 502 -31.59 12.49 -40.56
N ASP A 503 -32.47 13.45 -40.84
CA ASP A 503 -33.38 13.41 -41.98
C ASP A 503 -32.56 13.42 -43.29
N GLU A 504 -32.74 12.39 -44.12
CA GLU A 504 -32.97 12.44 -45.58
C GLU A 504 -33.29 11.04 -46.14
#